data_AF-A0A183A027-F1
#
_entry.id   AF-A0A183A027-F1
#
_cell.length_a   1.000
_cell.length_b   1.000
_cell.length_c   1.000
_cell.angle_alpha   90.00
_cell.angle_beta   90.00
_cell.angle_gamma   90.00
#
_symmetry.space_group_name_H-M   'P 1'
#
loop_
_entity.id
_entity.type
_entity.pdbx_description
1 polymer ?
#
loop_
_entity_poly.entity_id
_entity_poly.type
_entity_poly.pdbx_seq_one_letter_code
_entity_poly.pdbx_strand_id
1 'polypeptide(L)'
;MTTEFIHGFGYPIYATGCVGRHAVAVAGGGGAAKTGVPNRIDIVDIRNDPKMPVPMAEICGGLDTGTEAVMSLAVSDVAGSGSLFTSLEGRMCVEYSAAPKSIPVDSPNWTTSSGNPDRSGLHSDAGPQNDVRSGRSVRKRKALPLPDP
;
A
#
# COMPACT_ATOMS: atom_id res chain seq x y z
N MET A 1 1.68 12.50 -27.58
CA MET A 1 1.77 11.94 -26.23
C MET A 1 0.56 11.04 -26.04
N THR A 2 0.76 9.73 -25.97
CA THR A 2 -0.27 8.77 -25.59
C THR A 2 -0.44 8.81 -24.08
N THR A 3 -1.67 8.98 -23.60
CA THR A 3 -1.97 8.91 -22.17
C THR A 3 -2.09 7.44 -21.77
N GLU A 4 -1.25 6.98 -20.86
CA GLU A 4 -1.26 5.60 -20.38
C GLU A 4 -1.81 5.56 -18.95
N PHE A 5 -2.88 4.79 -18.75
CA PHE A 5 -3.49 4.59 -17.44
C PHE A 5 -2.96 3.30 -16.81
N ILE A 6 -2.26 3.43 -15.69
CA ILE A 6 -1.62 2.28 -15.01
C ILE A 6 -2.48 1.69 -13.88
N HIS A 7 -3.48 2.42 -13.38
CA HIS A 7 -4.43 1.93 -12.38
C HIS A 7 -5.73 2.73 -12.37
N GLY A 8 -6.87 2.05 -12.16
CA GLY A 8 -8.18 2.67 -11.94
C GLY A 8 -8.68 2.42 -10.52
N PHE A 9 -9.23 3.44 -9.89
CA PHE A 9 -9.75 3.35 -8.52
C PHE A 9 -11.28 3.24 -8.53
N GLY A 10 -11.81 2.40 -7.64
CA GLY A 10 -13.26 2.25 -7.43
C GLY A 10 -13.90 3.38 -6.64
N TYR A 11 -13.18 4.47 -6.37
CA TYR A 11 -13.64 5.65 -5.65
C TYR A 11 -13.00 6.92 -6.23
N PRO A 12 -13.67 8.09 -6.13
CA PRO A 12 -13.09 9.37 -6.52
C PRO A 12 -11.82 9.68 -5.71
N ILE A 13 -10.75 10.06 -6.39
CA ILE A 13 -9.47 10.44 -5.76
C ILE A 13 -9.48 11.94 -5.49
N TYR A 14 -9.15 12.34 -4.27
CA TYR A 14 -9.05 13.74 -3.88
C TYR A 14 -7.64 14.16 -3.47
N ALA A 15 -6.84 13.24 -2.93
CA ALA A 15 -5.50 13.54 -2.45
C ALA A 15 -4.51 12.42 -2.77
N THR A 16 -3.25 12.79 -3.01
CA THR A 16 -2.14 11.85 -3.17
C THR A 16 -0.87 12.38 -2.50
N GLY A 17 0.07 11.49 -2.16
CA GLY A 17 1.39 11.87 -1.70
C GLY A 17 2.38 10.71 -1.66
N CYS A 18 3.66 10.98 -1.90
CA CYS A 18 4.69 9.95 -1.98
C CYS A 18 5.01 9.35 -0.59
N VAL A 19 4.98 8.03 -0.46
CA VAL A 19 5.26 7.28 0.79
C VAL A 19 6.43 6.31 0.61
N GLY A 20 7.52 6.87 0.08
CA GLY A 20 8.75 6.18 -0.30
C GLY A 20 9.05 6.34 -1.79
N ARG A 21 10.15 5.73 -2.23
CA ARG A 21 10.69 5.93 -3.59
C ARG A 21 9.78 5.39 -4.71
N HIS A 22 9.05 4.30 -4.42
CA HIS A 22 8.25 3.57 -5.40
C HIS A 22 6.81 3.39 -4.93
N ALA A 23 6.33 4.26 -4.04
CA ALA A 23 5.01 4.12 -3.46
C ALA A 23 4.31 5.46 -3.26
N VAL A 24 3.01 5.48 -3.51
CA VAL A 24 2.15 6.67 -3.37
C VAL A 24 0.95 6.31 -2.51
N ALA A 25 0.64 7.16 -1.52
CA ALA A 25 -0.64 7.14 -0.84
C ALA A 25 -1.67 7.84 -1.74
N VAL A 26 -2.80 7.19 -1.95
CA VAL A 26 -3.94 7.70 -2.70
C VAL A 26 -5.15 7.68 -1.78
N ALA A 27 -5.87 8.78 -1.71
CA ALA A 27 -6.99 8.91 -0.80
C ALA A 27 -8.18 9.62 -1.44
N GLY A 28 -9.36 9.22 -0.99
CA GLY A 28 -10.61 9.79 -1.46
C GLY A 28 -11.82 9.01 -1.00
N GLY A 29 -12.93 9.14 -1.72
CA GLY A 29 -14.16 8.43 -1.37
C GLY A 29 -15.46 9.06 -1.85
N GLY A 30 -16.56 8.38 -1.55
CA GLY A 30 -17.93 8.83 -1.84
C GLY A 30 -18.48 9.88 -0.87
N GLY A 31 -17.78 10.12 0.24
CA GLY A 31 -18.23 11.00 1.32
C GLY A 31 -19.38 10.38 2.14
N ALA A 32 -19.97 11.19 3.02
CA ALA A 32 -21.00 10.75 3.97
C ALA A 32 -22.36 10.42 3.33
N ALA A 33 -22.55 10.68 2.03
CA ALA A 33 -23.83 10.60 1.34
C ALA A 33 -24.33 9.16 1.05
N LYS A 34 -23.75 8.12 1.69
CA LYS A 34 -24.14 6.70 1.55
C LYS A 34 -24.26 6.24 0.07
N THR A 35 -23.35 6.70 -0.76
CA THR A 35 -23.35 6.43 -2.22
C THR A 35 -22.99 4.97 -2.57
N GLY A 36 -22.62 4.16 -1.57
CA GLY A 36 -22.05 2.82 -1.78
C GLY A 36 -20.58 2.85 -2.19
N VAL A 37 -20.01 4.04 -2.40
CA VAL A 37 -18.60 4.22 -2.73
C VAL A 37 -17.81 4.35 -1.42
N PRO A 38 -16.78 3.51 -1.19
CA PRO A 38 -16.04 3.51 0.07
C PRO A 38 -15.15 4.75 0.20
N ASN A 39 -14.88 5.16 1.45
CA ASN A 39 -13.89 6.18 1.77
C ASN A 39 -12.60 5.49 2.19
N ARG A 40 -11.49 5.74 1.48
CA ARG A 40 -10.28 4.91 1.63
C ARG A 40 -9.01 5.72 1.51
N ILE A 41 -7.97 5.16 2.11
CA ILE A 41 -6.58 5.46 1.82
C ILE A 41 -5.92 4.16 1.35
N ASP A 42 -5.38 4.15 0.14
CA ASP A 42 -4.60 3.04 -0.41
C ASP A 42 -3.15 3.45 -0.60
N ILE A 43 -2.23 2.51 -0.41
CA ILE A 43 -0.84 2.64 -0.81
C ILE A 43 -0.64 1.84 -2.08
N VAL A 44 -0.19 2.52 -3.13
CA VAL A 44 0.09 1.94 -4.43
C VAL A 44 1.60 1.86 -4.62
N ASP A 45 2.12 0.64 -4.78
CA ASP A 45 3.48 0.43 -5.25
C ASP A 45 3.51 0.58 -6.77
N ILE A 46 4.44 1.38 -7.27
CA ILE A 46 4.70 1.62 -8.70
C ILE A 46 6.03 0.98 -9.05
N ARG A 47 6.01 -0.03 -9.92
CA ARG A 47 7.19 -0.78 -10.33
C ARG A 47 7.44 -0.59 -11.82
N ASN A 48 8.69 -0.33 -12.18
CA ASN A 48 9.12 -0.36 -13.56
C ASN A 48 9.70 -1.75 -13.83
N ASP A 49 9.04 -2.52 -14.70
CA ASP A 49 9.63 -3.74 -15.26
C ASP A 49 10.31 -3.37 -16.58
N PRO A 50 11.64 -3.58 -16.74
CA PRO A 50 12.35 -3.32 -17.99
C PRO A 50 11.77 -4.04 -19.21
N LYS A 51 11.02 -5.13 -19.00
CA LYS A 51 10.37 -5.91 -20.06
C LYS A 51 9.00 -5.37 -20.47
N MET A 52 8.43 -4.45 -19.69
CA MET A 52 7.10 -3.89 -19.94
C MET A 52 7.23 -2.46 -20.48
N PRO A 53 6.40 -2.08 -21.47
CA PRO A 53 6.45 -0.72 -22.02
C PRO A 53 5.91 0.34 -21.05
N VAL A 54 5.13 -0.08 -20.04
CA VAL A 54 4.47 0.81 -19.07
C VAL A 54 4.75 0.36 -17.63
N PRO A 55 4.81 1.29 -16.66
CA PRO A 55 4.90 0.94 -15.24
C PRO A 55 3.70 0.12 -14.78
N MET A 56 3.93 -0.78 -13.83
CA MET A 56 2.88 -1.53 -13.15
C MET A 56 2.53 -0.85 -11.82
N ALA A 57 1.24 -0.80 -11.51
CA ALA A 57 0.74 -0.25 -10.25
C ALA A 57 -0.11 -1.31 -9.51
N GLU A 58 0.21 -1.53 -8.23
CA GLU A 58 -0.48 -2.49 -7.38
C GLU A 58 -0.79 -1.86 -6.02
N ILE A 59 -2.03 -2.02 -5.54
CA ILE A 59 -2.38 -1.66 -4.15
C ILE A 59 -1.69 -2.66 -3.22
N CYS A 60 -0.70 -2.19 -2.46
CA CYS A 60 0.09 -3.02 -1.55
C CYS A 60 -0.37 -2.91 -0.08
N GLY A 61 -1.26 -1.96 0.21
CA GLY A 61 -1.90 -1.78 1.51
C GLY A 61 -3.00 -0.74 1.44
N GLY A 62 -3.85 -0.67 2.45
CA GLY A 62 -4.88 0.35 2.54
C GLY A 62 -5.78 0.16 3.74
N LEU A 63 -6.65 1.14 3.98
CA LEU A 63 -7.68 1.09 5.01
C LEU A 63 -8.93 1.87 4.57
N ASP A 64 -10.04 1.54 5.20
CA ASP A 64 -11.30 2.28 5.13
C ASP A 64 -11.30 3.38 6.21
N THR A 65 -11.67 4.61 5.84
CA THR A 65 -11.70 5.77 6.76
C THR A 65 -13.06 6.01 7.41
N GLY A 66 -14.06 5.19 7.07
CA GLY A 66 -15.40 5.24 7.62
C GLY A 66 -16.30 6.19 6.83
N THR A 67 -16.92 7.14 7.54
CA THR A 67 -18.01 7.96 7.00
C THR A 67 -17.54 9.13 6.14
N GLU A 68 -16.34 9.66 6.40
CA GLU A 68 -15.82 10.85 5.74
C GLU A 68 -14.80 10.47 4.67
N ALA A 69 -14.91 11.13 3.51
CA ALA A 69 -13.90 11.04 2.48
C ALA A 69 -12.63 11.80 2.90
N VAL A 70 -11.47 11.24 2.57
CA VAL A 70 -10.19 11.92 2.78
C VAL A 70 -9.94 12.86 1.62
N MET A 71 -10.07 14.16 1.89
CA MET A 71 -9.92 15.21 0.86
C MET A 71 -8.55 15.91 0.91
N SER A 72 -7.73 15.63 1.91
CA SER A 72 -6.40 16.22 2.07
C SER A 72 -5.42 15.21 2.65
N LEU A 73 -4.16 15.32 2.24
CA LEU A 73 -3.06 14.55 2.80
C LEU A 73 -1.83 15.46 2.92
N ALA A 74 -1.25 15.52 4.11
CA ALA A 74 0.13 15.95 4.28
C ALA A 74 0.96 14.72 4.62
N VAL A 75 1.99 14.42 3.82
CA VAL A 75 2.81 13.22 3.96
C VAL A 75 4.20 13.59 4.43
N SER A 76 4.66 12.91 5.49
CA SER A 76 6.02 12.96 5.98
C SER A 76 6.62 11.57 5.90
N ASP A 77 7.69 11.43 5.12
CA ASP A 77 8.46 10.20 5.11
C ASP A 77 9.31 10.12 6.38
N VAL A 78 9.24 9.00 7.11
CA VAL A 78 10.04 8.77 8.31
C VAL A 78 11.08 7.70 7.96
N ALA A 79 12.28 8.17 7.62
CA ALA A 79 13.38 7.33 7.17
C ALA A 79 13.50 6.04 8.02
N GLY A 80 13.39 4.89 7.35
CA GLY A 80 13.57 3.56 7.95
C GLY A 80 12.38 3.01 8.76
N SER A 81 11.35 3.80 9.07
CA SER A 81 10.22 3.38 9.93
C SER A 81 8.86 3.37 9.23
N GLY A 82 8.79 3.86 7.99
CA GLY A 82 7.56 4.00 7.22
C GLY A 82 7.22 5.47 6.97
N SER A 83 5.98 5.73 6.57
CA SER A 83 5.51 7.09 6.30
C SER A 83 4.35 7.44 7.20
N LEU A 84 4.34 8.69 7.64
CA LEU A 84 3.24 9.29 8.39
C LEU A 84 2.49 10.22 7.48
N PHE A 85 1.18 10.24 7.61
CA PHE A 85 0.38 11.24 6.92
C PHE A 85 -0.80 11.67 7.74
N THR A 86 -1.13 12.94 7.62
CA THR A 86 -2.25 13.57 8.32
C THR A 86 -3.30 14.00 7.31
N SER A 87 -4.56 13.77 7.66
CA SER A 87 -5.74 14.15 6.90
C SER A 87 -6.68 14.97 7.78
N LEU A 88 -7.46 15.85 7.17
CA LEU A 88 -8.64 16.42 7.77
C LEU A 88 -9.86 15.54 7.50
N GLU A 89 -10.48 15.02 8.56
CA GLU A 89 -11.77 14.32 8.53
C GLU A 89 -12.78 15.11 9.37
N GLY A 90 -13.70 15.80 8.71
CA GLY A 90 -14.60 16.74 9.37
C GLY A 90 -13.83 17.85 10.07
N ARG A 91 -13.88 17.88 11.41
CA ARG A 91 -13.13 18.82 12.27
C ARG A 91 -11.94 18.18 13.00
N MET A 92 -11.54 16.98 12.58
CA MET A 92 -10.48 16.22 13.22
C MET A 92 -9.27 16.15 12.30
N CYS A 93 -8.10 16.54 12.82
CA CYS A 93 -6.83 16.13 12.24
C CYS A 93 -6.59 14.67 12.62
N VAL A 94 -6.57 13.80 11.63
CA VAL A 94 -6.37 12.37 11.80
C VAL A 94 -5.00 11.98 11.28
N GLU A 95 -4.23 11.33 12.14
CA GLU A 95 -2.92 10.79 11.80
C GLU A 95 -3.01 9.31 11.43
N TYR A 96 -2.31 8.98 10.35
CA TYR A 96 -2.14 7.65 9.82
C TYR A 96 -0.67 7.29 9.71
N SER A 97 -0.37 6.00 9.78
CA SER A 97 0.96 5.46 9.50
C SER A 97 0.88 4.32 8.50
N ALA A 98 1.78 4.32 7.51
CA ALA A 98 2.03 3.20 6.62
C ALA A 98 3.43 2.66 6.85
N ALA A 99 3.55 1.38 7.23
CA ALA A 99 4.82 0.71 7.40
C ALA A 99 4.86 -0.58 6.57
N PRO A 100 6.03 -1.05 6.14
CA PRO A 100 6.17 -2.41 5.60
C PRO A 100 5.57 -3.42 6.57
N LYS A 101 4.84 -4.42 6.07
CA LYS A 101 4.48 -5.56 6.90
C LYS A 101 5.78 -6.30 7.22
N SER A 102 6.19 -6.31 8.49
CA SER A 102 7.24 -7.20 8.93
C SER A 102 6.76 -8.63 8.69
N ILE A 103 7.43 -9.37 7.79
CA ILE A 103 7.35 -10.82 7.79
C ILE A 103 8.07 -11.25 9.08
N PRO A 104 7.42 -11.96 10.02
CA PRO A 104 8.13 -12.53 11.15
C PRO A 104 9.22 -13.45 10.58
N VAL A 105 10.49 -13.20 10.94
CA VAL A 105 11.62 -14.02 10.49
C VAL A 105 11.67 -15.37 11.24
N ASP A 106 10.74 -15.61 12.17
CA ASP A 106 10.60 -16.86 12.91
C ASP A 106 9.55 -17.79 12.27
N SER A 107 9.81 -18.27 11.06
CA SER A 107 9.24 -19.54 10.61
C SER A 107 10.37 -20.50 10.26
N PRO A 108 11.03 -21.10 11.26
CA PRO A 108 11.96 -22.17 10.99
C PRO A 108 11.19 -23.45 10.66
N ASN A 109 11.42 -23.87 9.42
CA ASN A 109 11.49 -25.25 8.93
C ASN A 109 10.19 -26.02 8.66
N TRP A 110 9.95 -26.32 7.38
CA TRP A 110 10.51 -27.47 6.66
C TRP A 110 9.70 -28.72 7.00
N THR A 111 8.60 -28.91 6.27
CA THR A 111 8.04 -30.26 6.13
C THR A 111 9.08 -31.10 5.39
N THR A 112 9.88 -31.82 6.18
CA THR A 112 10.62 -32.99 5.73
C THR A 112 9.59 -34.01 5.27
N SER A 113 9.19 -33.98 3.99
CA SER A 113 8.66 -35.17 3.37
C SER A 113 9.82 -36.16 3.27
N SER A 114 9.86 -37.13 4.18
CA SER A 114 10.71 -38.30 4.05
C SER A 114 10.35 -39.02 2.74
N GLY A 115 11.15 -38.77 1.72
CA GLY A 115 11.14 -39.51 0.48
C GLY A 115 12.51 -39.36 -0.16
N ASN A 116 13.30 -40.42 -0.12
CA ASN A 116 14.48 -40.55 -0.97
C ASN A 116 14.70 -42.04 -1.25
N PRO A 117 15.35 -42.46 -2.36
CA PRO A 117 15.74 -41.72 -3.56
C PRO A 117 15.24 -42.37 -4.87
N ASP A 118 15.15 -41.61 -5.96
CA ASP A 118 15.73 -42.11 -7.23
C ASP A 118 15.88 -41.03 -8.33
N ARG A 119 17.08 -41.04 -8.93
CA ARG A 119 17.44 -40.72 -10.34
C ARG A 119 17.57 -39.27 -10.84
N SER A 120 18.86 -38.96 -11.08
CA SER A 120 19.46 -38.39 -12.30
C SER A 120 19.12 -36.96 -12.73
N GLY A 121 20.08 -36.06 -12.44
CA GLY A 121 20.70 -35.07 -13.34
C GLY A 121 19.87 -34.40 -14.44
N LEU A 122 19.72 -33.08 -14.32
CA LEU A 122 20.16 -32.08 -15.29
C LEU A 122 20.01 -30.68 -14.65
N HIS A 123 21.10 -29.90 -14.72
CA HIS A 123 21.17 -28.52 -14.26
C HIS A 123 20.14 -27.63 -14.97
N SER A 124 19.32 -26.93 -14.20
CA SER A 124 18.81 -25.61 -14.57
C SER A 124 18.82 -24.71 -13.33
N ASP A 125 19.82 -23.84 -13.27
CA ASP A 125 19.84 -22.69 -12.34
C ASP A 125 18.70 -21.75 -12.71
N ALA A 126 17.52 -22.02 -12.14
CA ALA A 126 16.48 -21.02 -11.94
C ALA A 126 16.31 -20.90 -10.43
N GLY A 127 17.16 -20.08 -9.80
CA GLY A 127 16.96 -19.69 -8.40
C GLY A 127 15.54 -19.12 -8.25
N PRO A 128 14.82 -19.41 -7.15
CA PRO A 128 13.48 -18.89 -6.95
C PRO A 128 13.56 -17.36 -6.94
N GLN A 129 12.99 -16.75 -7.98
CA GLN A 129 12.74 -15.32 -8.02
C GLN A 129 11.65 -15.08 -6.97
N ASN A 130 12.08 -14.77 -5.75
CA ASN A 130 11.17 -14.46 -4.65
C ASN A 130 10.41 -13.19 -5.03
N ASP A 131 9.21 -13.36 -5.60
CA ASP A 131 8.18 -12.34 -5.68
C ASP A 131 7.72 -12.01 -4.25
N VAL A 132 8.58 -11.32 -3.50
CA VAL A 132 8.21 -10.76 -2.21
C VAL A 132 7.24 -9.62 -2.51
N ARG A 133 5.95 -9.93 -2.54
CA ARG A 133 4.89 -8.90 -2.50
C ARG A 133 5.12 -8.07 -1.23
N SER A 134 5.65 -6.86 -1.38
CA SER A 134 5.90 -5.92 -0.30
C SER A 134 4.58 -5.37 0.25
N GLY A 135 3.86 -6.18 1.03
CA GLY A 135 2.65 -5.72 1.70
C GLY A 135 2.97 -4.57 2.67
N ARG A 136 2.12 -3.54 2.71
CA ARG A 136 2.19 -2.46 3.69
C ARG A 136 0.98 -2.52 4.64
N SER A 137 1.21 -2.24 5.92
CA SER A 137 0.16 -2.05 6.91
C SER A 137 -0.10 -0.57 7.04
N VAL A 138 -1.35 -0.15 6.79
CA VAL A 138 -1.82 1.20 7.06
C VAL A 138 -2.68 1.17 8.32
N ARG A 139 -2.49 2.12 9.23
CA ARG A 139 -3.22 2.20 10.49
C ARG A 139 -3.58 3.64 10.82
N LYS A 140 -4.79 3.85 11.35
CA LYS A 140 -5.21 5.09 12.01
C LYS A 140 -4.57 5.13 13.40
N ARG A 141 -3.84 6.20 13.73
CA ARG A 141 -3.09 6.31 14.99
C ARG A 141 -3.76 7.22 16.00
N LYS A 142 -4.19 8.41 15.57
CA LYS A 142 -4.75 9.43 16.46
C LYS A 142 -5.74 10.30 15.70
N ALA A 143 -6.78 10.78 16.38
CA ALA A 143 -7.63 11.86 15.92
C ALA A 143 -7.58 12.99 16.96
N LEU A 144 -7.23 14.19 16.51
CA LEU A 144 -7.17 15.39 17.33
C LEU A 144 -8.17 16.41 16.80
N PRO A 145 -8.98 17.04 17.67
CA PRO A 145 -9.82 18.13 17.23
C PRO A 145 -8.95 19.28 16.73
N LEU A 146 -9.40 19.96 15.70
CA LEU A 146 -8.83 21.25 15.35
C LEU A 146 -9.11 22.26 16.48
N PRO A 147 -8.18 23.20 16.75
CA PRO A 147 -8.44 24.28 17.68
C PRO A 147 -9.65 25.10 17.20
N ASP A 148 -10.46 25.58 18.15
CA ASP A 148 -11.51 26.53 17.84
C ASP A 148 -10.88 27.81 17.24
N PRO A 149 -11.51 28.39 16.21
CA PRO A 149 -11.00 29.57 15.51
C PRO A 149 -10.90 30.82 16.40
#